data_AF-A0A1V6AC52-F1
#
_entry.id   AF-A0A1V6AC52-F1
#
_cell.length_a   1.000
_cell.length_b   1.000
_cell.length_c   1.000
_cell.angle_alpha   90.00
_cell.angle_beta   90.00
_cell.angle_gamma   90.00
#
_symmetry.space_group_name_H-M   'P 1'
#
loop_
_entity.id
_entity.type
_entity.pdbx_description
1 polymer ?
#
loop_
_entity_poly.entity_id
_entity_poly.type
_entity_poly.pdbx_seq_one_letter_code
_entity_poly.pdbx_strand_id
1 'polypeptide(L)'
;MTNNKILVAAMSGGVDSSVAASFFIEQGYKVIGVTLKMKNCDNTKEKTKSCCGIDDNIQVKLVAEKLKIQHRFIPVREEFEDKILRYAWNEYKTGRTPNPCVLCNRYVKFGNEVIRFAQEMGASGIITGHYAIINRELPNKARLFKGSNADKDQTYFLSGLTQDQLNLCYMPLGNLDKKEVRAIAEKIGLPNFAKKDSQDACFGYKGETFAMTLSRYFNESLQQGEIVDEDNNVIGTHNGLQFFTIGQRKKLGIALGKPAYVIDIDKGSNRIKVSTDQEKLLCEGFYASNMSWLDFEEEAMECEVQTRYRQPLQPALVTKKGNKAVVDLKSPLSSVTPGQRLAIFKNSQLLGGGWIEKS
;
A
#
# COMPACT_ATOMS: atom_id res chain seq x y z
N MET A 1 -11.64 27.84 22.27
CA MET A 1 -12.66 27.87 21.21
C MET A 1 -12.85 26.44 20.74
N THR A 2 -14.02 25.85 20.94
CA THR A 2 -14.30 24.48 20.47
C THR A 2 -14.38 24.49 18.94
N ASN A 3 -13.54 23.69 18.29
CA ASN A 3 -13.59 23.56 16.84
C ASN A 3 -14.80 22.67 16.51
N ASN A 4 -15.90 23.27 16.04
CA ASN A 4 -17.16 22.55 15.77
C ASN A 4 -17.07 21.53 14.61
N LYS A 5 -15.89 21.32 14.03
CA LYS A 5 -15.68 20.35 12.95
C LYS A 5 -15.63 18.93 13.50
N ILE A 6 -16.33 18.04 12.81
CA ILE A 6 -16.33 16.59 13.09
C ILE A 6 -15.29 15.93 12.18
N LEU A 7 -14.48 15.03 12.73
CA LEU A 7 -13.54 14.20 11.97
C LEU A 7 -13.78 12.72 12.26
N VAL A 8 -13.65 11.88 11.23
CA VAL A 8 -13.74 10.43 11.38
C VAL A 8 -12.34 9.85 11.45
N ALA A 9 -11.99 9.12 12.51
CA ALA A 9 -10.69 8.48 12.64
C ALA A 9 -10.74 7.00 12.24
N ALA A 10 -9.99 6.62 11.19
CA ALA A 10 -9.83 5.22 10.81
C ALA A 10 -8.87 4.52 11.79
N MET A 11 -9.43 3.68 12.66
CA MET A 11 -8.74 3.01 13.76
C MET A 11 -8.55 1.52 13.45
N SER A 12 -7.30 1.11 13.23
CA SER A 12 -6.93 -0.29 12.97
C SER A 12 -6.63 -1.09 14.24
N GLY A 13 -6.73 -0.47 15.42
CA GLY A 13 -6.29 -1.04 16.70
C GLY A 13 -4.78 -0.90 16.94
N GLY A 14 -4.03 -0.41 15.96
CA GLY A 14 -2.63 -0.04 16.12
C GLY A 14 -2.44 1.32 16.81
N VAL A 15 -1.29 1.48 17.46
CA VAL A 15 -0.92 2.70 18.21
C VAL A 15 -0.97 3.97 17.35
N ASP A 16 -0.56 3.88 16.08
CA ASP A 16 -0.49 5.03 15.17
C ASP A 16 -1.87 5.68 14.97
N SER A 17 -2.89 4.88 14.64
CA SER A 17 -4.24 5.41 14.44
C SER A 17 -4.85 6.01 15.72
N SER A 18 -4.50 5.46 16.88
CA SER A 18 -4.99 5.94 18.18
C SER A 18 -4.35 7.28 18.55
N VAL A 19 -3.04 7.41 18.37
CA VAL A 19 -2.32 8.68 18.58
C VAL A 19 -2.77 9.73 17.56
N ALA A 20 -2.95 9.35 16.29
CA ALA A 20 -3.44 10.27 15.28
C ALA A 20 -4.82 10.86 15.64
N ALA A 21 -5.73 10.05 16.21
CA ALA A 21 -7.00 10.55 16.71
C ALA A 21 -6.82 11.53 17.88
N SER A 22 -5.93 11.25 18.82
CA SER A 22 -5.72 12.09 20.01
C SER A 22 -5.25 13.50 19.68
N PHE A 23 -4.42 13.67 18.64
CA PHE A 23 -3.97 14.99 18.17
C PHE A 23 -5.14 15.95 17.87
N PHE A 24 -6.18 15.46 17.21
CA PHE A 24 -7.32 16.31 16.86
C PHE A 24 -8.31 16.48 18.02
N ILE A 25 -8.39 15.50 18.93
CA ILE A 25 -9.16 15.64 20.18
C ILE A 25 -8.55 16.76 21.03
N GLU A 26 -7.22 16.79 21.18
CA GLU A 26 -6.50 17.83 21.93
C GLU A 26 -6.67 19.23 21.31
N GLN A 27 -6.79 19.32 19.98
CA GLN A 27 -7.11 20.55 19.25
C GLN A 27 -8.60 20.94 19.35
N GLY A 28 -9.42 20.19 20.08
CA GLY A 28 -10.82 20.49 20.34
C GLY A 28 -11.78 20.10 19.22
N TYR A 29 -11.39 19.20 18.31
CA TYR A 29 -12.29 18.62 17.30
C TYR A 29 -13.17 17.54 17.93
N LYS A 30 -14.37 17.37 17.37
CA LYS A 30 -15.20 16.19 17.67
C LYS A 30 -14.72 15.01 16.80
N VAL A 31 -14.16 13.98 17.41
CA VAL A 31 -13.65 12.80 16.70
C VAL A 31 -14.59 11.61 16.88
N ILE A 32 -14.89 10.91 15.78
CA ILE A 32 -15.65 9.65 15.75
C ILE A 32 -14.73 8.56 15.21
N GLY A 33 -14.47 7.52 15.99
CA GLY A 33 -13.66 6.38 15.57
C GLY A 33 -14.43 5.42 14.67
N VAL A 34 -13.76 4.88 13.65
CA VAL A 34 -14.30 3.80 12.81
C VAL A 34 -13.27 2.69 12.64
N THR A 35 -13.73 1.43 12.67
CA THR A 35 -12.91 0.27 12.34
C THR A 35 -13.52 -0.50 11.20
N LEU A 36 -12.70 -0.76 10.18
CA LEU A 36 -13.11 -1.44 8.96
C LEU A 36 -13.08 -2.94 9.14
N LYS A 37 -14.21 -3.59 8.89
CA LYS A 37 -14.39 -5.03 9.01
C LYS A 37 -14.25 -5.68 7.64
N MET A 38 -13.07 -6.26 7.40
CA MET A 38 -12.71 -6.91 6.13
C MET A 38 -13.12 -8.39 6.07
N LYS A 39 -13.54 -9.00 7.20
CA LYS A 39 -14.04 -10.38 7.29
C LYS A 39 -15.17 -10.50 8.32
N ASN A 40 -15.99 -11.53 8.16
CA ASN A 40 -16.90 -11.97 9.22
C ASN A 40 -16.09 -12.70 10.29
N CYS A 41 -16.28 -12.32 11.55
CA CYS A 41 -15.55 -12.90 12.69
C CYS A 41 -16.19 -14.20 13.21
N ASP A 42 -17.08 -14.85 12.43
CA ASP A 42 -18.03 -15.84 12.95
C ASP A 42 -17.51 -17.29 12.97
N ASN A 43 -16.31 -17.57 12.43
CA ASN A 43 -15.77 -18.93 12.42
C ASN A 43 -14.45 -19.05 13.19
N THR A 44 -14.58 -19.51 14.43
CA THR A 44 -13.55 -19.80 15.44
C THR A 44 -12.59 -20.95 15.12
N LYS A 45 -12.46 -21.38 13.85
CA LYS A 45 -11.59 -22.52 13.47
C LYS A 45 -10.34 -22.17 12.69
N GLU A 46 -10.21 -20.97 12.12
CA GLU A 46 -9.02 -20.61 11.35
C GLU A 46 -8.19 -19.54 12.06
N LYS A 47 -7.07 -19.95 12.69
CA LYS A 47 -6.04 -19.07 13.24
C LYS A 47 -5.33 -18.29 12.11
N THR A 48 -6.01 -17.31 11.56
CA THR A 48 -5.48 -16.35 10.57
C THR A 48 -4.59 -15.31 11.25
N LYS A 49 -3.57 -14.82 10.53
CA LYS A 49 -2.74 -13.70 10.95
C LYS A 49 -3.47 -12.40 10.57
N SER A 50 -4.02 -11.72 11.58
CA SER A 50 -4.33 -10.28 11.60
C SER A 50 -5.54 -9.73 10.81
N CYS A 51 -6.01 -8.57 11.29
CA CYS A 51 -7.12 -7.70 10.88
C CYS A 51 -8.55 -8.11 11.28
N CYS A 52 -8.73 -9.28 11.90
CA CYS A 52 -10.00 -9.72 12.51
C CYS A 52 -9.75 -10.58 13.76
N GLY A 53 -8.75 -10.24 14.58
CA GLY A 53 -8.63 -10.83 15.91
C GLY A 53 -9.72 -10.30 16.84
N ILE A 54 -10.33 -11.16 17.65
CA ILE A 54 -11.20 -10.73 18.77
C ILE A 54 -10.47 -9.67 19.62
N ASP A 55 -9.16 -9.86 19.80
CA ASP A 55 -8.27 -8.95 20.52
C ASP A 55 -8.18 -7.55 19.89
N ASP A 56 -8.13 -7.43 18.56
CA ASP A 56 -8.09 -6.14 17.87
C ASP A 56 -9.40 -5.35 18.09
N ASN A 57 -10.54 -6.04 18.07
CA ASN A 57 -11.85 -5.42 18.27
C ASN A 57 -12.04 -4.92 19.71
N ILE A 58 -11.63 -5.72 20.68
CA ILE A 58 -11.66 -5.35 22.09
C ILE A 58 -10.72 -4.16 22.31
N GLN A 59 -9.51 -4.22 21.76
CA GLN A 59 -8.52 -3.18 21.91
C GLN A 59 -8.98 -1.83 21.35
N VAL A 60 -9.63 -1.81 20.18
CA VAL A 60 -10.16 -0.54 19.64
C VAL A 60 -11.24 0.05 20.54
N LYS A 61 -12.14 -0.78 21.10
CA LYS A 61 -13.15 -0.30 22.05
C LYS A 61 -12.51 0.31 23.30
N LEU A 62 -11.50 -0.35 23.88
CA LEU A 62 -10.75 0.17 25.03
C LEU A 62 -10.05 1.50 24.71
N VAL A 63 -9.47 1.62 23.51
CA VAL A 63 -8.88 2.89 23.06
C VAL A 63 -9.96 3.98 22.91
N ALA A 64 -11.10 3.66 22.31
CA ALA A 64 -12.19 4.62 22.12
C ALA A 64 -12.75 5.12 23.46
N GLU A 65 -12.93 4.22 24.44
CA GLU A 65 -13.31 4.56 25.80
C GLU A 65 -12.26 5.46 26.47
N LYS A 66 -10.97 5.11 26.34
CA LYS A 66 -9.87 5.91 26.89
C LYS A 66 -9.83 7.32 26.30
N LEU A 67 -10.05 7.43 24.99
CA LEU A 67 -10.11 8.70 24.25
C LEU A 67 -11.46 9.43 24.42
N LYS A 68 -12.46 8.80 25.06
CA LYS A 68 -13.82 9.31 25.24
C LYS A 68 -14.51 9.68 23.92
N ILE A 69 -14.32 8.86 22.88
CA ILE A 69 -14.93 9.05 21.56
C ILE A 69 -15.97 7.97 21.26
N GLN A 70 -16.95 8.31 20.42
CA GLN A 70 -17.82 7.31 19.83
C GLN A 70 -17.04 6.45 18.85
N HIS A 71 -17.39 5.16 18.76
CA HIS A 71 -16.75 4.23 17.83
C HIS A 71 -17.79 3.37 17.10
N ARG A 72 -17.54 3.10 15.81
CA ARG A 72 -18.38 2.24 14.96
C ARG A 72 -17.54 1.24 14.17
N PHE A 73 -18.16 0.12 13.81
CA PHE A 73 -17.61 -0.82 12.85
C PHE A 73 -18.29 -0.63 11.50
N ILE A 74 -17.51 -0.57 10.42
CA ILE A 74 -18.01 -0.46 9.05
C ILE A 74 -17.63 -1.75 8.30
N PRO A 75 -18.61 -2.55 7.85
CA PRO A 75 -18.34 -3.69 6.98
C PRO A 75 -17.86 -3.19 5.61
N VAL A 76 -16.73 -3.73 5.15
CA VAL A 76 -16.11 -3.42 3.84
C VAL A 76 -15.61 -4.70 3.15
N ARG A 77 -16.23 -5.83 3.49
CA ARG A 77 -15.74 -7.16 3.10
C ARG A 77 -15.80 -7.35 1.59
N GLU A 78 -16.92 -6.97 0.98
CA GLU A 78 -17.15 -7.17 -0.46
C GLU A 78 -16.16 -6.33 -1.27
N GLU A 79 -15.97 -5.07 -0.89
CA GLU A 79 -15.01 -4.16 -1.51
C GLU A 79 -13.58 -4.64 -1.30
N PHE A 80 -13.25 -5.12 -0.10
CA PHE A 80 -11.93 -5.67 0.19
C PHE A 80 -11.63 -6.93 -0.64
N GLU A 81 -12.59 -7.85 -0.74
CA GLU A 81 -12.43 -9.06 -1.54
C GLU A 81 -12.28 -8.75 -3.03
N ASP A 82 -13.18 -7.94 -3.59
CA ASP A 82 -13.17 -7.60 -5.02
C ASP A 82 -11.98 -6.71 -5.39
N LYS A 83 -11.83 -5.56 -4.73
CA LYS A 83 -10.84 -4.54 -5.13
C LYS A 83 -9.43 -4.88 -4.73
N ILE A 84 -9.23 -5.71 -3.70
CA ILE A 84 -7.89 -5.98 -3.15
C ILE A 84 -7.46 -7.42 -3.39
N LEU A 85 -8.23 -8.40 -2.90
CA LEU A 85 -7.82 -9.80 -2.96
C LEU A 85 -7.92 -10.36 -4.38
N ARG A 86 -9.07 -10.17 -5.05
CA ARG A 86 -9.31 -10.66 -6.41
C ARG A 86 -8.39 -9.97 -7.41
N TYR A 87 -8.24 -8.64 -7.30
CA TYR A 87 -7.25 -7.90 -8.08
C TYR A 87 -5.85 -8.50 -7.94
N ALA A 88 -5.36 -8.66 -6.69
CA ALA A 88 -4.01 -9.16 -6.47
C ALA A 88 -3.84 -10.58 -7.04
N TRP A 89 -4.84 -11.44 -6.89
CA TRP A 89 -4.82 -12.79 -7.43
C TRP A 89 -4.78 -12.80 -8.97
N ASN A 90 -5.54 -11.93 -9.63
CA ASN A 90 -5.52 -11.81 -11.09
C ASN A 90 -4.16 -11.30 -11.63
N GLU A 91 -3.52 -10.35 -10.95
CA GLU A 91 -2.16 -9.91 -11.30
C GLU A 91 -1.16 -11.06 -11.16
N TYR A 92 -1.19 -11.78 -10.04
CA TYR A 92 -0.34 -12.96 -9.84
C TYR A 92 -0.54 -14.02 -10.93
N LYS A 93 -1.79 -14.29 -11.31
CA LYS A 93 -2.13 -15.26 -12.36
C LYS A 93 -1.58 -14.88 -13.73
N THR A 94 -1.29 -13.62 -13.98
CA THR A 94 -0.74 -13.11 -15.24
C THR A 94 0.78 -12.89 -15.16
N GLY A 95 1.44 -13.36 -14.09
CA GLY A 95 2.88 -13.21 -13.90
C GLY A 95 3.32 -11.81 -13.47
N ARG A 96 2.37 -10.96 -13.06
CA ARG A 96 2.61 -9.60 -12.57
C ARG A 96 2.70 -9.60 -11.04
N THR A 97 3.36 -8.61 -10.47
CA THR A 97 3.50 -8.50 -9.01
C THR A 97 2.66 -7.33 -8.47
N PRO A 98 1.49 -7.58 -7.85
CA PRO A 98 0.57 -6.52 -7.45
C PRO A 98 1.06 -5.70 -6.25
N ASN A 99 0.46 -4.52 -6.07
CA ASN A 99 0.56 -3.74 -4.84
C ASN A 99 -0.83 -3.52 -4.20
N PRO A 100 -1.35 -4.50 -3.43
CA PRO A 100 -2.70 -4.42 -2.84
C PRO A 100 -2.84 -3.28 -1.81
N CYS A 101 -1.74 -2.81 -1.22
CA CYS A 101 -1.78 -1.76 -0.20
C CYS A 101 -2.20 -0.39 -0.77
N VAL A 102 -1.75 -0.07 -1.99
CA VAL A 102 -2.16 1.15 -2.70
C VAL A 102 -3.66 1.15 -2.93
N LEU A 103 -4.22 0.03 -3.40
CA LEU A 103 -5.65 -0.10 -3.61
C LEU A 103 -6.45 -0.14 -2.32
N CYS A 104 -5.91 -0.71 -1.24
CA CYS A 104 -6.57 -0.72 0.06
C CYS A 104 -6.71 0.71 0.60
N ASN A 105 -5.70 1.56 0.41
CA ASN A 105 -5.85 2.97 0.73
C ASN A 105 -6.94 3.63 -0.13
N ARG A 106 -6.90 3.45 -1.46
CA ARG A 106 -7.84 4.09 -2.38
C ARG A 106 -9.30 3.65 -2.20
N TYR A 107 -9.55 2.35 -2.11
CA TYR A 107 -10.90 1.78 -2.21
C TYR A 107 -11.47 1.32 -0.87
N VAL A 108 -10.66 1.21 0.18
CA VAL A 108 -11.12 0.69 1.47
C VAL A 108 -10.97 1.75 2.57
N LYS A 109 -9.75 2.26 2.82
CA LYS A 109 -9.54 3.26 3.88
C LYS A 109 -10.11 4.63 3.55
N PHE A 110 -9.94 5.05 2.30
CA PHE A 110 -10.55 6.26 1.73
C PHE A 110 -11.63 5.89 0.70
N GLY A 111 -12.21 4.70 0.86
CA GLY A 111 -13.26 4.16 0.02
C GLY A 111 -14.61 4.83 0.25
N ASN A 112 -15.58 4.44 -0.59
CA ASN A 112 -16.91 5.02 -0.59
C ASN A 112 -17.64 4.81 0.73
N GLU A 113 -17.46 3.67 1.40
CA GLU A 113 -18.15 3.32 2.64
C GLU A 113 -17.71 4.24 3.78
N VAL A 114 -16.42 4.56 3.84
CA VAL A 114 -15.86 5.47 4.85
C VAL A 114 -16.23 6.91 4.55
N ILE A 115 -16.18 7.32 3.27
CA ILE A 115 -16.58 8.66 2.85
C ILE A 115 -18.07 8.89 3.10
N ARG A 116 -18.93 7.93 2.75
CA ARG A 116 -20.37 7.98 3.00
C ARG A 116 -20.66 8.11 4.48
N PHE A 117 -20.02 7.26 5.31
CA PHE A 117 -20.16 7.36 6.76
C PHE A 117 -19.70 8.73 7.29
N ALA A 118 -18.57 9.26 6.79
CA ALA A 118 -18.10 10.58 7.16
C ALA A 118 -19.14 11.67 6.81
N GLN A 119 -19.74 11.61 5.62
CA GLN A 119 -20.80 12.52 5.18
C GLN A 119 -22.05 12.42 6.05
N GLU A 120 -22.54 11.21 6.34
CA GLU A 120 -23.69 10.95 7.21
C GLU A 120 -23.50 11.53 8.62
N MET A 121 -22.26 11.49 9.13
CA MET A 121 -21.90 12.06 10.44
C MET A 121 -21.61 13.57 10.40
N GLY A 122 -21.70 14.22 9.23
CA GLY A 122 -21.34 15.63 9.05
C GLY A 122 -19.85 15.91 9.26
N ALA A 123 -19.00 14.91 9.04
CA ALA A 123 -17.56 15.02 9.18
C ALA A 123 -16.91 15.71 7.99
N SER A 124 -15.97 16.61 8.28
CA SER A 124 -15.23 17.37 7.27
C SER A 124 -13.96 16.65 6.78
N GLY A 125 -13.68 15.44 7.27
CA GLY A 125 -12.54 14.65 6.83
C GLY A 125 -12.25 13.41 7.67
N ILE A 126 -11.22 12.70 7.25
CA ILE A 126 -10.84 11.37 7.72
C ILE A 126 -9.41 11.42 8.26
N ILE A 127 -9.25 11.12 9.55
CA ILE A 127 -7.97 10.97 10.22
C ILE A 127 -7.43 9.57 9.98
N THR A 128 -6.15 9.47 9.63
CA THR A 128 -5.43 8.19 9.58
C THR A 128 -4.07 8.30 10.23
N GLY A 129 -3.54 7.17 10.71
CA GLY A 129 -2.18 7.07 11.24
C GLY A 129 -1.10 6.92 10.17
N HIS A 130 -1.30 7.45 8.95
CA HIS A 130 -0.26 7.39 7.92
C HIS A 130 0.86 8.39 8.20
N TYR A 131 2.09 7.96 7.95
CA TYR A 131 3.29 8.80 8.04
C TYR A 131 3.50 9.51 6.70
N ALA A 132 2.76 10.60 6.51
CA ALA A 132 2.88 11.52 5.39
C ALA A 132 2.41 12.92 5.82
N ILE A 133 2.83 13.95 5.11
CA ILE A 133 2.54 15.34 5.45
C ILE A 133 1.50 15.87 4.45
N ILE A 134 0.41 16.42 4.97
CA ILE A 134 -0.64 17.06 4.18
C ILE A 134 -0.48 18.57 4.29
N ASN A 135 -0.23 19.26 3.17
CA ASN A 135 -0.26 20.72 3.07
C ASN A 135 -1.62 21.16 2.50
N ARG A 136 -2.28 22.10 3.16
CA ARG A 136 -3.64 22.60 2.83
C ARG A 136 -3.70 24.11 2.67
N GLU A 137 -2.58 24.75 2.29
CA GLU A 137 -2.52 26.20 2.13
C GLU A 137 -3.37 26.70 0.95
N LEU A 138 -3.60 25.85 -0.05
CA LEU A 138 -4.42 26.17 -1.21
C LEU A 138 -5.87 25.68 -0.99
N PRO A 139 -6.89 26.53 -1.29
CA PRO A 139 -8.29 26.13 -1.22
C PRO A 139 -8.57 24.92 -2.11
N ASN A 140 -9.21 23.89 -1.56
CA ASN A 140 -9.62 22.66 -2.26
C ASN A 140 -8.48 21.90 -2.99
N LYS A 141 -7.21 22.20 -2.67
CA LYS A 141 -6.04 21.56 -3.28
C LYS A 141 -5.07 21.12 -2.20
N ALA A 142 -5.44 20.07 -1.47
CA ALA A 142 -4.52 19.41 -0.57
C ALA A 142 -3.35 18.80 -1.36
N ARG A 143 -2.12 19.01 -0.87
CA ARG A 143 -0.89 18.46 -1.44
C ARG A 143 -0.27 17.47 -0.46
N LEU A 144 0.21 16.34 -0.97
CA LEU A 144 0.79 15.27 -0.18
C LEU A 144 2.32 15.30 -0.29
N PHE A 145 3.00 15.32 0.84
CA PHE A 145 4.47 15.32 0.93
C PHE A 145 4.96 14.10 1.71
N LYS A 146 6.19 13.67 1.40
CA LYS A 146 6.88 12.61 2.13
C LYS A 146 6.92 12.91 3.63
N GLY A 147 6.80 11.87 4.45
CA GLY A 147 7.05 12.00 5.89
C GLY A 147 8.50 12.43 6.15
N SER A 148 8.72 13.15 7.24
CA SER A 148 10.04 13.59 7.72
C SER A 148 11.01 12.42 7.93
N ASN A 149 10.50 11.24 8.32
CA ASN A 149 11.26 10.02 8.50
C ASN A 149 11.12 9.11 7.28
N ALA A 150 12.21 8.95 6.51
CA ALA A 150 12.24 8.15 5.29
C ALA A 150 11.91 6.66 5.51
N ASP A 151 12.26 6.07 6.66
CA ASP A 151 12.03 4.65 6.96
C ASP A 151 10.56 4.32 7.24
N LYS A 152 9.79 5.34 7.61
CA LYS A 152 8.37 5.25 7.97
C LYS A 152 7.45 5.92 6.96
N ASP A 153 7.98 6.76 6.08
CA ASP A 153 7.23 7.40 5.01
C ASP A 153 6.31 6.40 4.29
N GLN A 154 5.05 6.80 4.13
CA GLN A 154 3.99 5.98 3.54
C GLN A 154 3.39 6.62 2.29
N THR A 155 3.94 7.74 1.79
CA THR A 155 3.44 8.42 0.59
C THR A 155 3.35 7.53 -0.64
N TYR A 156 4.29 6.59 -0.81
CA TYR A 156 4.26 5.62 -1.89
C TYR A 156 2.92 4.85 -1.96
N PHE A 157 2.41 4.41 -0.80
CA PHE A 157 1.13 3.68 -0.71
C PHE A 157 -0.09 4.57 -0.88
N LEU A 158 0.07 5.89 -0.79
CA LEU A 158 -0.97 6.89 -0.98
C LEU A 158 -1.00 7.42 -2.43
N SER A 159 -0.07 6.97 -3.30
CA SER A 159 0.00 7.35 -4.72
C SER A 159 -1.20 6.95 -5.57
N GLY A 160 -2.15 6.20 -5.01
CA GLY A 160 -3.40 5.83 -5.65
C GLY A 160 -4.57 6.76 -5.35
N LEU A 161 -4.44 7.70 -4.41
CA LEU A 161 -5.54 8.59 -4.01
C LEU A 161 -5.88 9.57 -5.13
N THR A 162 -7.17 9.94 -5.21
CA THR A 162 -7.64 11.06 -6.03
C THR A 162 -7.52 12.37 -5.27
N GLN A 163 -7.62 13.51 -5.96
CA GLN A 163 -7.60 14.83 -5.33
C GLN A 163 -8.75 14.99 -4.31
N ASP A 164 -9.95 14.51 -4.61
CA ASP A 164 -11.09 14.55 -3.70
C ASP A 164 -10.85 13.74 -2.42
N GLN A 165 -10.29 12.55 -2.55
CA GLN A 165 -9.92 11.72 -1.39
C GLN A 165 -8.83 12.41 -0.57
N LEU A 166 -7.83 12.99 -1.24
CA LEU A 166 -6.73 13.70 -0.59
C LEU A 166 -7.23 14.93 0.18
N ASN A 167 -8.21 15.65 -0.36
CA ASN A 167 -8.86 16.79 0.30
C ASN A 167 -9.58 16.40 1.60
N LEU A 168 -9.93 15.12 1.80
CA LEU A 168 -10.51 14.61 3.04
C LEU A 168 -9.46 14.12 4.05
N CYS A 169 -8.18 13.98 3.68
CA CYS A 169 -7.17 13.30 4.51
C CYS A 169 -6.58 14.17 5.65
N TYR A 170 -6.56 13.65 6.87
CA TYR A 170 -5.86 14.22 8.01
C TYR A 170 -4.81 13.22 8.52
N MET A 171 -3.52 13.59 8.48
CA MET A 171 -2.38 12.70 8.76
C MET A 171 -1.39 13.43 9.69
N PRO A 172 -1.56 13.36 11.02
CA PRO A 172 -0.79 14.18 11.96
C PRO A 172 0.61 13.60 12.26
N LEU A 173 0.90 12.37 11.81
CA LEU A 173 2.13 11.65 12.20
C LEU A 173 3.30 11.86 11.24
N GLY A 174 3.11 12.58 10.13
CA GLY A 174 4.16 12.74 9.10
C GLY A 174 5.46 13.39 9.59
N ASN A 175 5.40 14.18 10.66
CA ASN A 175 6.55 14.86 11.27
C ASN A 175 7.13 14.13 12.49
N LEU A 176 6.61 12.95 12.83
CA LEU A 176 7.00 12.22 14.02
C LEU A 176 7.71 10.93 13.66
N ASP A 177 8.70 10.57 14.47
CA ASP A 177 9.24 9.23 14.48
C ASP A 177 8.37 8.28 15.32
N LYS A 178 8.70 6.99 15.23
CA LYS A 178 7.92 5.95 15.92
C LYS A 178 8.09 5.99 17.44
N LYS A 179 9.24 6.45 17.94
CA LYS A 179 9.51 6.53 19.38
C LYS A 179 8.67 7.65 19.99
N GLU A 180 8.59 8.79 19.31
CA GLU A 180 7.73 9.91 19.69
C GLU A 180 6.26 9.50 19.74
N VAL A 181 5.77 8.80 18.70
CA VAL A 181 4.38 8.28 18.69
C VAL A 181 4.12 7.34 19.87
N ARG A 182 5.07 6.46 20.22
CA ARG A 182 4.91 5.57 21.37
C ARG A 182 4.97 6.31 22.70
N ALA A 183 5.85 7.30 22.85
CA ALA A 183 5.94 8.13 24.04
C ALA A 183 4.63 8.91 24.27
N ILE A 184 4.02 9.43 23.20
CA ILE A 184 2.70 10.07 23.27
C ILE A 184 1.64 9.06 23.71
N ALA A 185 1.61 7.87 23.10
CA ALA A 185 0.65 6.82 23.46
C ALA A 185 0.75 6.41 24.94
N GLU A 186 1.96 6.27 25.46
CA GLU A 186 2.23 5.96 26.87
C GLU A 186 1.78 7.12 27.78
N LYS A 187 2.16 8.36 27.44
CA LYS A 187 1.79 9.57 28.19
C LYS A 187 0.28 9.74 28.34
N ILE A 188 -0.49 9.51 27.26
CA ILE A 188 -1.95 9.61 27.31
C ILE A 188 -2.62 8.33 27.84
N GLY A 189 -1.83 7.31 28.19
CA GLY A 189 -2.27 6.06 28.80
C GLY A 189 -3.08 5.17 27.87
N LEU A 190 -2.72 5.10 26.59
CA LEU A 190 -3.37 4.20 25.64
C LEU A 190 -3.04 2.74 25.97
N PRO A 191 -4.03 1.83 26.02
CA PRO A 191 -3.79 0.41 26.33
C PRO A 191 -2.97 -0.33 25.25
N ASN A 192 -2.82 0.26 24.06
CA ASN A 192 -2.09 -0.31 22.94
C ASN A 192 -0.68 0.26 22.75
N PHE A 193 -0.15 1.04 23.69
CA PHE A 193 1.16 1.71 23.58
C PHE A 193 2.32 0.75 23.26
N ALA A 194 2.31 -0.45 23.86
CA ALA A 194 3.34 -1.48 23.70
C ALA A 194 3.10 -2.42 22.51
N LYS A 195 2.00 -2.26 21.76
CA LYS A 195 1.67 -3.15 20.64
C LYS A 195 2.72 -3.04 19.53
N LYS A 196 3.20 -4.18 19.05
CA LYS A 196 4.10 -4.23 17.89
C LYS A 196 3.32 -3.88 16.62
N ASP A 197 3.99 -3.18 15.71
CA ASP A 197 3.42 -2.85 14.40
C ASP A 197 3.15 -4.13 13.61
N SER A 198 2.04 -4.15 12.88
CA SER A 198 1.82 -5.20 11.89
C SER A 198 2.82 -5.00 10.75
N GLN A 199 3.73 -5.95 10.57
CA GLN A 199 4.73 -5.96 9.49
C GLN A 199 4.31 -6.84 8.31
N ASP A 200 3.19 -7.57 8.43
CA ASP A 200 2.71 -8.53 7.44
C ASP A 200 1.54 -7.97 6.63
N ALA A 201 1.25 -8.59 5.48
CA ALA A 201 0.04 -8.33 4.72
C ALA A 201 -1.20 -8.39 5.63
N CYS A 202 -2.12 -7.44 5.49
CA CYS A 202 -3.34 -7.35 6.32
C CYS A 202 -4.21 -8.61 6.28
N PHE A 203 -3.97 -9.50 5.31
CA PHE A 203 -4.68 -10.74 5.11
C PHE A 203 -3.68 -11.88 4.87
N GLY A 204 -3.69 -12.91 5.72
CA GLY A 204 -2.80 -14.05 5.58
C GLY A 204 -3.11 -15.19 6.55
N TYR A 205 -2.67 -16.39 6.20
CA TYR A 205 -2.56 -17.52 7.12
C TYR A 205 -1.14 -17.60 7.70
N LYS A 206 -1.00 -18.04 8.95
CA LYS A 206 0.31 -18.13 9.60
C LYS A 206 1.21 -19.12 8.84
N GLY A 207 2.36 -18.66 8.35
CA GLY A 207 3.35 -19.48 7.65
C GLY A 207 3.17 -19.51 6.12
N GLU A 208 2.12 -18.89 5.59
CA GLU A 208 1.88 -18.79 4.15
C GLU A 208 2.38 -17.46 3.57
N THR A 209 2.74 -17.47 2.28
CA THR A 209 2.90 -16.22 1.52
C THR A 209 1.54 -15.68 1.12
N PHE A 210 1.44 -14.38 0.82
CA PHE A 210 0.19 -13.78 0.38
C PHE A 210 -0.39 -14.49 -0.86
N ALA A 211 0.46 -14.89 -1.82
CA ALA A 211 0.06 -15.65 -2.99
C ALA A 211 -0.55 -17.04 -2.65
N MET A 212 0.03 -17.76 -1.68
CA MET A 212 -0.54 -19.04 -1.21
C MET A 212 -1.90 -18.82 -0.55
N THR A 213 -2.01 -17.80 0.29
CA THR A 213 -3.27 -17.46 0.97
C THR A 213 -4.36 -17.10 -0.03
N LEU A 214 -4.06 -16.36 -1.10
CA LEU A 214 -5.04 -16.04 -2.15
C LEU A 214 -5.48 -17.27 -2.96
N SER A 215 -4.53 -18.13 -3.35
CA SER A 215 -4.84 -19.39 -4.04
C SER A 215 -5.79 -20.26 -3.22
N ARG A 216 -5.50 -20.43 -1.92
CA ARG A 216 -6.38 -21.15 -1.00
C ARG A 216 -7.73 -20.47 -0.85
N TYR A 217 -7.76 -19.15 -0.68
CA TYR A 217 -8.98 -18.39 -0.47
C TYR A 217 -9.94 -18.49 -1.66
N PHE A 218 -9.42 -18.43 -2.88
CA PHE A 218 -10.21 -18.53 -4.10
C PHE A 218 -10.40 -19.96 -4.62
N ASN A 219 -9.85 -20.95 -3.93
CA ASN A 219 -9.86 -22.36 -4.34
C ASN A 219 -9.34 -22.55 -5.77
N GLU A 220 -8.29 -21.83 -6.14
CA GLU A 220 -7.67 -21.89 -7.45
C GLU A 220 -6.30 -22.55 -7.35
N SER A 221 -6.05 -23.55 -8.19
CA SER A 221 -4.83 -24.37 -8.15
C SER A 221 -3.62 -23.64 -8.69
N LEU A 222 -2.47 -23.93 -8.10
CA LEU A 222 -1.18 -23.46 -8.57
C LEU A 222 -0.68 -24.40 -9.66
N GLN A 223 -0.19 -23.81 -10.76
CA GLN A 223 0.27 -24.56 -11.92
C GLN A 223 1.79 -24.68 -11.90
N GLN A 224 2.31 -25.91 -11.95
CA GLN A 224 3.75 -26.14 -12.09
C GLN A 224 4.20 -25.76 -13.50
N GLY A 225 5.41 -25.21 -13.62
CA GLY A 225 5.99 -24.82 -14.90
C GLY A 225 7.51 -24.94 -14.89
N GLU A 226 8.14 -24.52 -15.99
CA GLU A 226 9.58 -24.68 -16.20
C GLU A 226 10.35 -23.41 -15.81
N ILE A 227 11.54 -23.58 -15.27
CA ILE A 227 12.53 -22.51 -15.14
C ILE A 227 13.55 -22.72 -16.25
N VAL A 228 13.75 -21.67 -17.06
CA VAL A 228 14.63 -21.70 -18.23
C VAL A 228 15.74 -20.66 -18.12
N ASP A 229 16.88 -20.95 -18.75
CA ASP A 229 17.95 -19.97 -18.94
C ASP A 229 17.67 -19.03 -20.14
N GLU A 230 18.66 -18.21 -20.50
CA GLU A 230 18.56 -17.25 -21.60
C GLU A 230 18.40 -17.93 -22.98
N ASP A 231 18.99 -19.11 -23.14
CA ASP A 231 18.93 -19.93 -24.35
C ASP A 231 17.66 -20.79 -24.41
N ASN A 232 16.79 -20.67 -23.41
CA ASN A 232 15.57 -21.44 -23.19
C ASN A 232 15.81 -22.93 -22.86
N ASN A 233 17.00 -23.30 -22.39
CA ASN A 233 17.21 -24.63 -21.83
C ASN A 233 16.49 -24.75 -20.49
N VAL A 234 15.82 -25.88 -20.25
CA VAL A 234 15.16 -26.15 -18.97
C VAL A 234 16.22 -26.49 -17.93
N ILE A 235 16.27 -25.69 -16.87
CA ILE A 235 17.24 -25.81 -15.76
C ILE A 235 16.56 -26.10 -14.41
N GLY A 236 15.23 -26.20 -14.40
CA GLY A 236 14.45 -26.54 -13.22
C GLY A 236 12.95 -26.41 -13.45
N THR A 237 12.19 -26.50 -12.35
CA THR A 237 10.73 -26.30 -12.37
C THR A 237 10.31 -25.40 -11.21
N HIS A 238 9.13 -24.81 -11.33
CA HIS A 238 8.55 -23.95 -10.29
C HIS A 238 7.14 -24.39 -9.91
N ASN A 239 6.71 -24.08 -8.69
CA ASN A 239 5.35 -24.38 -8.20
C ASN A 239 4.31 -23.29 -8.52
N GLY A 240 4.68 -22.31 -9.35
CA GLY A 240 3.76 -21.37 -9.99
C GLY A 240 4.31 -19.95 -10.05
N LEU A 241 3.86 -19.21 -11.06
CA LEU A 241 4.39 -17.89 -11.43
C LEU A 241 4.26 -16.86 -10.31
N GLN A 242 3.21 -16.98 -9.50
CA GLN A 242 2.91 -16.07 -8.37
C GLN A 242 3.97 -16.03 -7.27
N PHE A 243 4.94 -16.94 -7.29
CA PHE A 243 6.07 -16.97 -6.35
C PHE A 243 7.33 -16.26 -6.86
N PHE A 244 7.23 -15.66 -8.04
CA PHE A 244 8.34 -15.01 -8.72
C PHE A 244 7.99 -13.56 -9.03
N THR A 245 9.01 -12.72 -8.95
CA THR A 245 8.96 -11.31 -9.31
C THR A 245 10.24 -10.98 -10.08
N ILE A 246 10.16 -10.09 -11.07
CA ILE A 246 11.35 -9.62 -11.80
C ILE A 246 12.44 -9.14 -10.84
N GLY A 247 13.68 -9.56 -11.05
CA GLY A 247 14.82 -9.29 -10.19
C GLY A 247 14.91 -10.17 -8.94
N GLN A 248 14.00 -11.12 -8.73
CA GLN A 248 14.08 -12.05 -7.62
C GLN A 248 15.33 -12.94 -7.73
N ARG A 249 16.14 -12.95 -6.68
CA ARG A 249 17.36 -13.77 -6.57
C ARG A 249 17.21 -14.98 -5.65
N LYS A 250 16.39 -14.87 -4.60
CA LYS A 250 16.26 -15.92 -3.56
C LYS A 250 15.12 -16.86 -3.91
N LYS A 251 15.20 -18.10 -3.38
CA LYS A 251 14.14 -19.13 -3.48
C LYS A 251 13.76 -19.48 -4.93
N LEU A 252 14.73 -19.46 -5.84
CA LEU A 252 14.50 -19.87 -7.23
C LEU A 252 14.35 -21.39 -7.40
N GLY A 253 14.84 -22.18 -6.43
CA GLY A 253 14.76 -23.65 -6.51
C GLY A 253 15.76 -24.29 -7.48
N ILE A 254 16.74 -23.52 -7.96
CA ILE A 254 17.79 -23.95 -8.88
C ILE A 254 19.17 -23.61 -8.32
N ALA A 255 20.19 -24.40 -8.68
CA ALA A 255 21.57 -24.20 -8.29
C ALA A 255 22.44 -24.01 -9.55
N LEU A 256 22.84 -22.76 -9.82
CA LEU A 256 23.64 -22.40 -11.01
C LEU A 256 25.11 -22.11 -10.68
N GLY A 257 25.56 -22.35 -9.45
CA GLY A 257 26.93 -22.04 -8.98
C GLY A 257 27.24 -20.54 -8.85
N LYS A 258 26.39 -19.67 -9.39
CA LYS A 258 26.46 -18.20 -9.33
C LYS A 258 25.08 -17.61 -9.06
N PRO A 259 25.00 -16.36 -8.54
CA PRO A 259 23.72 -15.66 -8.39
C PRO A 259 22.96 -15.59 -9.72
N ALA A 260 21.67 -15.87 -9.68
CA ALA A 260 20.76 -15.72 -10.81
C ALA A 260 19.55 -14.88 -10.40
N TYR A 261 18.93 -14.25 -11.38
CA TYR A 261 17.81 -13.35 -11.22
C TYR A 261 16.70 -13.69 -12.21
N VAL A 262 15.44 -13.56 -11.79
CA VAL A 262 14.29 -13.65 -12.70
C VAL A 262 14.30 -12.44 -13.63
N ILE A 263 14.44 -12.65 -14.94
CA ILE A 263 14.45 -11.59 -15.95
C ILE A 263 13.14 -11.51 -16.75
N ASP A 264 12.38 -12.61 -16.82
CA ASP A 264 11.05 -12.60 -17.43
C ASP A 264 10.13 -13.66 -16.80
N ILE A 265 8.84 -13.38 -16.84
CA ILE A 265 7.76 -14.26 -16.39
C ILE A 265 6.77 -14.35 -17.55
N ASP A 266 6.72 -15.51 -18.20
CA ASP A 266 5.84 -15.74 -19.34
C ASP A 266 4.64 -16.60 -18.92
N LYS A 267 3.47 -15.96 -18.87
CA LYS A 267 2.21 -16.65 -18.57
C LYS A 267 1.78 -17.60 -19.69
N GLY A 268 2.05 -17.26 -20.96
CA GLY A 268 1.61 -18.04 -22.11
C GLY A 268 2.25 -19.42 -22.13
N SER A 269 3.58 -19.47 -22.00
CA SER A 269 4.33 -20.73 -21.90
C SER A 269 4.43 -21.31 -20.49
N ASN A 270 3.97 -20.57 -19.47
CA ASN A 270 4.11 -20.92 -18.05
C ASN A 270 5.58 -21.17 -17.66
N ARG A 271 6.45 -20.22 -18.04
CA ARG A 271 7.90 -20.30 -17.83
C ARG A 271 8.42 -19.10 -17.04
N ILE A 272 9.45 -19.36 -16.24
CA ILE A 272 10.26 -18.34 -15.57
C ILE A 272 11.63 -18.33 -16.23
N LYS A 273 12.01 -17.19 -16.83
CA LYS A 273 13.35 -17.03 -17.39
C LYS A 273 14.27 -16.40 -16.36
N VAL A 274 15.44 -16.99 -16.18
CA VAL A 274 16.48 -16.46 -15.29
C VAL A 274 17.77 -16.18 -16.04
N SER A 275 18.54 -15.22 -15.53
CA SER A 275 19.89 -14.92 -16.01
C SER A 275 20.84 -14.72 -14.84
N THR A 276 22.11 -15.02 -15.07
CA THR A 276 23.20 -14.67 -14.14
C THR A 276 23.77 -13.27 -14.42
N ASP A 277 23.42 -12.69 -15.57
CA ASP A 277 23.75 -11.34 -15.96
C ASP A 277 22.71 -10.36 -15.40
N GLN A 278 23.14 -9.51 -14.47
CA GLN A 278 22.26 -8.54 -13.83
C GLN A 278 21.91 -7.36 -14.75
N GLU A 279 22.72 -7.09 -15.77
CA GLU A 279 22.50 -5.99 -16.72
C GLU A 279 21.18 -6.19 -17.50
N LYS A 280 20.73 -7.44 -17.66
CA LYS A 280 19.43 -7.78 -18.27
C LYS A 280 18.21 -7.25 -17.52
N LEU A 281 18.37 -6.88 -16.25
CA LEU A 281 17.30 -6.27 -15.45
C LEU A 281 17.23 -4.76 -15.61
N LEU A 282 18.24 -4.14 -16.23
CA LEU A 282 18.30 -2.70 -16.38
C LEU A 282 17.32 -2.23 -17.45
N CYS A 283 16.71 -1.10 -17.16
CA CYS A 283 15.71 -0.47 -18.00
C CYS A 283 15.98 1.03 -18.00
N GLU A 284 16.02 1.64 -19.19
CA GLU A 284 16.22 3.08 -19.37
C GLU A 284 14.90 3.87 -19.32
N GLY A 285 13.77 3.19 -19.50
CA GLY A 285 12.46 3.82 -19.44
C GLY A 285 11.30 2.83 -19.52
N PHE A 286 10.15 3.22 -19.00
CA PHE A 286 8.97 2.35 -18.90
C PHE A 286 7.67 3.14 -19.00
N TYR A 287 6.58 2.42 -19.19
CA TYR A 287 5.23 2.99 -19.22
C TYR A 287 4.46 2.67 -17.94
N ALA A 288 3.61 3.60 -17.53
CA ALA A 288 2.61 3.34 -16.51
C ALA A 288 1.20 3.69 -17.01
N SER A 289 0.22 2.89 -16.60
CA SER A 289 -1.18 3.07 -16.94
C SER A 289 -2.00 3.43 -15.69
N ASN A 290 -3.27 3.81 -15.91
CA ASN A 290 -4.24 4.06 -14.83
C ASN A 290 -3.67 5.05 -13.79
N MET A 291 -3.20 6.18 -14.32
CA MET A 291 -2.60 7.25 -13.55
C MET A 291 -3.64 7.90 -12.64
N SER A 292 -3.26 8.12 -11.38
CA SER A 292 -3.94 9.07 -10.48
C SER A 292 -3.07 10.31 -10.42
N TRP A 293 -3.40 11.30 -11.24
CA TRP A 293 -2.70 12.59 -11.26
C TRP A 293 -3.23 13.48 -10.13
N LEU A 294 -2.32 14.13 -9.41
CA LEU A 294 -2.63 15.09 -8.36
C LEU A 294 -2.25 16.50 -8.82
N ASP A 295 -0.97 16.84 -8.69
CA ASP A 295 -0.44 18.19 -8.98
C ASP A 295 0.59 18.13 -10.12
N PHE A 296 0.23 17.44 -11.21
CA PHE A 296 1.05 17.30 -12.41
C PHE A 296 0.36 18.02 -13.58
N GLU A 297 0.68 19.30 -13.71
CA GLU A 297 0.00 20.23 -14.64
C GLU A 297 0.66 20.26 -16.03
N GLU A 298 1.97 20.04 -16.10
CA GLU A 298 2.75 20.09 -17.36
C GLU A 298 2.54 18.82 -18.22
N GLU A 299 2.83 18.90 -19.53
CA GLU A 299 2.84 17.71 -20.39
C GLU A 299 4.05 16.82 -20.07
N ALA A 300 5.21 17.41 -19.82
CA ALA A 300 6.42 16.70 -19.44
C ALA A 300 7.13 17.45 -18.31
N MET A 301 7.73 16.72 -17.37
CA MET A 301 8.37 17.32 -16.20
C MET A 301 9.59 16.50 -15.78
N GLU A 302 10.71 17.18 -15.55
CA GLU A 302 11.84 16.62 -14.81
C GLU A 302 11.47 16.49 -13.33
N CYS A 303 11.53 15.27 -12.83
CA CYS A 303 11.07 14.92 -11.51
C CYS A 303 11.78 13.65 -11.02
N GLU A 304 11.31 13.11 -9.91
CA GLU A 304 11.83 11.88 -9.31
C GLU A 304 10.74 10.81 -9.30
N VAL A 305 11.11 9.56 -9.55
CA VAL A 305 10.18 8.43 -9.54
C VAL A 305 10.60 7.35 -8.55
N GLN A 306 9.62 6.62 -8.05
CA GLN A 306 9.81 5.43 -7.23
C GLN A 306 8.98 4.29 -7.81
N THR A 307 9.60 3.14 -8.05
CA THR A 307 8.93 1.96 -8.64
C THR A 307 8.62 0.87 -7.62
N ARG A 308 9.26 0.93 -6.44
CA ARG A 308 9.05 0.00 -5.32
C ARG A 308 9.17 0.72 -3.99
N TYR A 309 8.44 0.26 -2.98
CA TYR A 309 8.53 0.81 -1.63
C TYR A 309 9.96 0.69 -1.09
N ARG A 310 10.47 1.76 -0.45
CA ARG A 310 11.85 1.92 0.08
C ARG A 310 12.97 1.96 -0.95
N GLN A 311 12.67 1.94 -2.25
CA GLN A 311 13.65 2.27 -3.27
C GLN A 311 14.02 3.76 -3.16
N PRO A 312 15.30 4.16 -3.27
CA PRO A 312 15.66 5.55 -3.42
C PRO A 312 14.96 6.18 -4.63
N LEU A 313 14.66 7.47 -4.54
CA LEU A 313 14.09 8.23 -5.65
C LEU A 313 15.06 8.22 -6.85
N GLN A 314 14.51 8.07 -8.05
CA GLN A 314 15.27 8.02 -9.30
C GLN A 314 14.93 9.24 -10.16
N PRO A 315 15.90 10.07 -10.57
CA PRO A 315 15.64 11.17 -11.49
C PRO A 315 15.13 10.66 -12.84
N ALA A 316 14.07 11.31 -13.35
CA ALA A 316 13.45 10.95 -14.61
C ALA A 316 12.80 12.16 -15.29
N LEU A 317 12.63 12.08 -16.61
CA LEU A 317 11.66 12.88 -17.33
C LEU A 317 10.36 12.06 -17.42
N VAL A 318 9.26 12.60 -16.90
CA VAL A 318 7.94 11.97 -17.02
C VAL A 318 7.12 12.76 -18.01
N THR A 319 6.60 12.07 -19.04
CA THR A 319 5.65 12.64 -20.00
C THR A 319 4.25 12.08 -19.77
N LYS A 320 3.30 12.96 -19.52
CA LYS A 320 1.88 12.67 -19.33
C LYS A 320 1.21 12.47 -20.69
N LYS A 321 0.58 11.31 -20.89
CA LYS A 321 -0.21 10.96 -22.08
C LYS A 321 -1.61 10.51 -21.65
N GLY A 322 -2.47 11.47 -21.32
CA GLY A 322 -3.81 11.22 -20.79
C GLY A 322 -3.78 10.45 -19.47
N ASN A 323 -4.32 9.22 -19.47
CA ASN A 323 -4.31 8.31 -18.31
C ASN A 323 -3.06 7.41 -18.24
N LYS A 324 -2.02 7.73 -19.03
CA LYS A 324 -0.73 7.01 -19.05
C LYS A 324 0.42 7.97 -18.78
N ALA A 325 1.54 7.41 -18.34
CA ALA A 325 2.82 8.10 -18.23
C ALA A 325 3.88 7.33 -19.02
N VAL A 326 4.73 8.07 -19.73
CA VAL A 326 6.01 7.60 -20.27
C VAL A 326 7.09 8.10 -19.33
N VAL A 327 7.98 7.22 -18.86
CA VAL A 327 9.03 7.55 -17.91
C VAL A 327 10.38 7.26 -18.55
N ASP A 328 11.17 8.31 -18.78
CA ASP A 328 12.54 8.22 -19.27
C ASP A 328 13.49 8.46 -18.09
N LEU A 329 14.22 7.42 -17.67
CA LEU A 329 15.11 7.48 -16.51
C LEU A 329 16.42 8.17 -16.89
N LYS A 330 16.97 8.99 -15.99
CA LYS A 330 18.28 9.63 -16.20
C LYS A 330 19.43 8.63 -16.02
N SER A 331 19.19 7.47 -15.43
CA SER A 331 20.15 6.38 -15.30
C SER A 331 19.40 5.03 -15.32
N PRO A 332 19.99 3.97 -15.88
CA PRO A 332 19.31 2.67 -15.96
C PRO A 332 18.89 2.16 -14.58
N LEU A 333 17.63 1.73 -14.47
CA LEU A 333 17.06 1.20 -13.23
C LEU A 333 16.84 -0.30 -13.33
N SER A 334 17.35 -1.04 -12.34
CA SER A 334 17.16 -2.48 -12.28
C SER A 334 15.76 -2.87 -11.83
N SER A 335 15.23 -3.93 -12.42
CA SER A 335 14.07 -4.68 -11.93
C SER A 335 12.76 -3.89 -11.88
N VAL A 336 12.54 -3.00 -12.86
CA VAL A 336 11.23 -2.38 -13.09
C VAL A 336 10.22 -3.51 -13.35
N THR A 337 9.15 -3.58 -12.56
CA THR A 337 8.28 -4.77 -12.50
C THR A 337 6.84 -4.44 -12.84
N PRO A 338 6.26 -5.09 -13.86
CA PRO A 338 4.85 -4.94 -14.17
C PRO A 338 3.93 -5.31 -13.00
N GLY A 339 2.89 -4.49 -12.79
CA GLY A 339 1.95 -4.60 -11.65
C GLY A 339 2.42 -3.90 -10.38
N GLN A 340 3.71 -3.50 -10.27
CA GLN A 340 4.14 -2.59 -9.22
C GLN A 340 3.66 -1.15 -9.50
N ARG A 341 3.73 -0.31 -8.47
CA ARG A 341 3.25 1.07 -8.54
C ARG A 341 4.41 2.01 -8.87
N LEU A 342 4.20 2.86 -9.87
CA LEU A 342 4.94 4.11 -10.09
C LEU A 342 4.39 5.17 -9.13
N ALA A 343 5.26 5.86 -8.41
CA ALA A 343 4.96 7.10 -7.70
C ALA A 343 5.91 8.21 -8.19
N ILE A 344 5.37 9.39 -8.46
CA ILE A 344 6.07 10.54 -9.05
C ILE A 344 6.17 11.63 -8.00
N PHE A 345 7.37 12.18 -7.81
CA PHE A 345 7.68 13.17 -6.79
C PHE A 345 8.42 14.38 -7.37
N LYS A 346 8.22 15.56 -6.79
CA LYS A 346 9.05 16.75 -7.00
C LYS A 346 9.16 17.50 -5.69
N ASN A 347 10.38 17.79 -5.23
CA ASN A 347 10.62 18.47 -3.95
C ASN A 347 9.87 17.79 -2.77
N SER A 348 9.92 16.45 -2.70
CA SER A 348 9.15 15.62 -1.74
C SER A 348 7.62 15.65 -1.86
N GLN A 349 7.04 16.45 -2.76
CA GLN A 349 5.61 16.41 -3.06
C GLN A 349 5.30 15.22 -3.97
N LEU A 350 4.29 14.41 -3.62
CA LEU A 350 3.72 13.43 -4.52
C LEU A 350 2.87 14.13 -5.59
N LEU A 351 3.21 13.92 -6.85
CA LEU A 351 2.50 14.48 -8.01
C LEU A 351 1.50 13.52 -8.64
N GLY A 352 1.67 12.21 -8.39
CA GLY A 352 0.75 11.18 -8.85
C GLY A 352 1.37 9.78 -8.81
N GLY A 353 0.64 8.82 -9.38
CA GLY A 353 1.17 7.47 -9.55
C GLY A 353 0.37 6.64 -10.56
N GLY A 354 0.95 5.52 -10.99
CA GLY A 354 0.40 4.62 -12.01
C GLY A 354 0.80 3.17 -11.81
N TRP A 355 0.20 2.25 -12.56
CA TRP A 355 0.63 0.85 -12.59
C TRP A 355 1.66 0.66 -13.69
N ILE A 356 2.82 0.14 -13.33
CA ILE A 356 3.89 -0.16 -14.27
C ILE A 356 3.40 -1.26 -15.21
N GLU A 357 3.55 -1.05 -16.51
CA GLU A 357 3.20 -2.02 -17.54
C GLU A 357 4.43 -2.77 -18.05
N LYS A 358 4.20 -3.90 -18.72
CA LYS A 358 5.25 -4.57 -19.48
C LYS A 358 5.56 -3.69 -20.70
N SER A 359 6.81 -3.29 -20.85
CA SER A 359 7.31 -2.60 -22.04
C SER A 359 7.27 -3.49 -23.26
#